data_AF-A0A2V9EPR8-F1
#
_entry.id   AF-A0A2V9EPR8-F1
#
_cell.length_a   1.000
_cell.length_b   1.000
_cell.length_c   1.000
_cell.angle_alpha   90.00
_cell.angle_beta   90.00
_cell.angle_gamma   90.00
#
_symmetry.space_group_name_H-M   'P 1'
#
loop_
_entity.id
_entity.type
_entity.pdbx_description
1 polymer ?
#
loop_
_entity_poly.entity_id
_entity_poly.type
_entity_poly.pdbx_seq_one_letter_code
_entity_poly.pdbx_strand_id
1 'polypeptide(L)'
;MLSKGGGIWLFLAIAVVVGAAALLTPRTPQPLSYHHFADQRRWFGVPNFGDVASNTLFLVTGLWGLAFLAGKSGQQQFLEPRERWPYFLVFLGLVLTAFGSAYYHLAPDNERLVWDRLPMTIVFMPLVAALIVERVSLRRGLWLLPVLSAIGICSVIQWHLTEQHGRGDLRFYLAVQVYAVLALFAALLLPARYTRGSDLLLVAGFYVLAKICETADHQIFSVGHIVSGHTLKHLSAGAAGFWIVRMIQKRQPFAGQ
;
A
#
# COMPACT_ATOMS: atom_id res chain seq x y z
N MET A 1 -14.23 19.27 13.15
CA MET A 1 -13.13 19.18 12.16
C MET A 1 -11.91 19.84 12.77
N LEU A 2 -10.75 19.17 12.77
CA LEU A 2 -9.50 19.74 13.31
C LEU A 2 -8.94 20.79 12.34
N SER A 3 -8.26 21.82 12.86
CA SER A 3 -7.61 22.86 12.03
C SER A 3 -6.40 22.29 11.28
N LYS A 4 -6.01 22.91 10.15
CA LYS A 4 -4.85 22.49 9.34
C LYS A 4 -3.54 22.41 10.14
N GLY A 5 -3.37 23.27 11.16
CA GLY A 5 -2.22 23.25 12.08
C GLY A 5 -2.22 22.03 13.02
N GLY A 6 -3.39 21.57 13.46
CA GLY A 6 -3.56 20.37 14.28
C GLY A 6 -3.39 19.06 13.50
N GLY A 7 -3.61 19.09 12.18
CA GLY A 7 -3.55 17.89 11.34
C GLY A 7 -2.22 17.15 11.42
N ILE A 8 -1.08 17.84 11.42
CA ILE A 8 0.24 17.17 11.51
C ILE A 8 0.43 16.43 12.84
N TRP A 9 -0.08 16.99 13.93
CA TRP A 9 0.02 16.38 15.26
C TRP A 9 -0.79 15.09 15.34
N LEU A 10 -1.90 14.98 14.61
CA LEU A 10 -2.66 13.74 14.50
C LEU A 10 -1.84 12.63 13.83
N PHE A 11 -1.20 12.90 12.68
CA PHE A 11 -0.33 11.90 12.02
C PHE A 11 0.85 11.50 12.93
N LEU A 12 1.48 12.47 13.59
CA LEU A 12 2.58 12.20 14.53
C LEU A 12 2.13 11.37 15.74
N ALA A 13 0.98 11.69 16.34
CA ALA A 13 0.44 10.94 17.46
C ALA A 13 0.18 9.47 17.08
N ILE A 14 -0.42 9.23 15.90
CA ILE A 14 -0.64 7.87 15.40
C ILE A 14 0.71 7.15 15.18
N ALA A 15 1.70 7.82 14.58
CA ALA A 15 3.03 7.25 14.38
C ALA A 15 3.69 6.84 15.71
N VAL A 16 3.61 7.70 16.74
CA VAL A 16 4.14 7.42 18.08
C VAL A 16 3.42 6.25 18.72
N VAL A 17 2.08 6.21 18.67
CA VAL A 17 1.29 5.11 19.25
C VAL A 17 1.60 3.78 18.56
N VAL A 18 1.63 3.76 17.23
CA VAL A 18 1.95 2.55 16.45
C VAL A 18 3.39 2.10 16.70
N GLY A 19 4.34 3.04 16.76
CA GLY A 19 5.74 2.75 17.07
C GLY A 19 5.92 2.19 18.48
N ALA A 20 5.26 2.79 19.48
CA ALA A 20 5.28 2.29 20.85
C ALA A 20 4.66 0.90 20.95
N ALA A 21 3.50 0.67 20.33
CA ALA A 21 2.87 -0.65 20.27
C ALA A 21 3.80 -1.69 19.64
N ALA A 22 4.45 -1.36 18.52
CA ALA A 22 5.42 -2.24 17.88
C ALA A 22 6.57 -2.60 18.83
N LEU A 23 7.14 -1.63 19.56
CA LEU A 23 8.23 -1.89 20.50
C LEU A 23 7.82 -2.77 21.69
N LEU A 24 6.57 -2.66 22.14
CA LEU A 24 6.02 -3.42 23.26
C LEU A 24 5.62 -4.86 22.89
N THR A 25 5.36 -5.14 21.61
CA THR A 25 5.06 -6.51 21.14
C THR A 25 6.32 -7.37 21.01
N PRO A 26 6.25 -8.69 21.27
CA PRO A 26 7.37 -9.60 21.07
C PRO A 26 7.87 -9.60 19.62
N ARG A 27 9.18 -9.71 19.44
CA ARG A 27 9.79 -9.89 18.11
C ARG A 27 9.15 -11.09 17.42
N THR A 28 8.69 -10.85 16.19
CA THR A 28 8.02 -11.87 15.39
C THR A 28 8.87 -12.12 14.14
N PRO A 29 9.50 -13.30 14.01
CA PRO A 29 10.19 -13.67 12.79
C PRO A 29 9.18 -14.00 11.69
N GLN A 30 9.65 -14.06 10.46
CA GLN A 30 8.87 -14.48 9.32
C GLN A 30 8.49 -15.96 9.44
N PRO A 31 7.19 -16.31 9.57
CA PRO A 31 6.79 -17.70 9.59
C PRO A 31 7.07 -18.34 8.22
N LEU A 32 7.73 -19.49 8.19
CA LEU A 32 7.98 -20.22 6.93
C LEU A 32 6.68 -20.70 6.29
N SER A 33 5.64 -20.96 7.08
CA SER A 33 4.29 -21.28 6.60
C SER A 33 3.67 -20.18 5.75
N TYR A 34 4.19 -18.94 5.80
CA TYR A 34 3.76 -17.83 4.95
C TYR A 34 4.04 -18.10 3.46
N HIS A 35 4.95 -19.01 3.13
CA HIS A 35 5.24 -19.42 1.76
C HIS A 35 4.34 -20.57 1.28
N HIS A 36 3.53 -21.16 2.15
CA HIS A 36 2.67 -22.31 1.84
C HIS A 36 1.27 -21.87 1.41
N PHE A 37 1.17 -21.41 0.16
CA PHE A 37 -0.10 -21.00 -0.45
C PHE A 37 -1.06 -22.18 -0.62
N ALA A 38 -2.36 -21.87 -0.55
CA ALA A 38 -3.43 -22.85 -0.72
C ALA A 38 -3.50 -23.40 -2.15
N ASP A 39 -3.39 -22.51 -3.15
CA ASP A 39 -3.45 -22.90 -4.56
C ASP A 39 -2.06 -22.94 -5.18
N GLN A 40 -1.49 -24.15 -5.23
CA GLN A 40 -0.19 -24.41 -5.82
C GLN A 40 -0.27 -24.92 -7.27
N ARG A 41 -1.45 -24.85 -7.88
CA ARG A 41 -1.66 -25.41 -9.23
C ARG A 41 -0.80 -24.69 -10.26
N ARG A 42 -0.21 -25.47 -11.16
CA ARG A 42 0.59 -24.98 -12.28
C ARG A 42 -0.26 -24.91 -13.53
N TRP A 43 -0.36 -23.73 -14.14
CA TRP A 43 -1.06 -23.50 -15.41
C TRP A 43 -0.09 -22.83 -16.38
N PHE A 44 -0.12 -23.23 -17.65
CA PHE A 44 0.80 -22.72 -18.69
C PHE A 44 2.29 -22.77 -18.32
N GLY A 45 2.70 -23.76 -17.50
CA GLY A 45 4.08 -23.91 -17.01
C GLY A 45 4.44 -23.05 -15.79
N VAL A 46 3.56 -22.13 -15.37
CA VAL A 46 3.78 -21.20 -14.25
C VAL A 46 3.25 -21.82 -12.94
N PRO A 47 4.08 -22.02 -11.91
CA PRO A 47 3.63 -22.48 -10.59
C PRO A 47 2.85 -21.38 -9.85
N ASN A 48 2.00 -21.76 -8.88
CA ASN A 48 1.16 -20.81 -8.12
C ASN A 48 0.42 -19.82 -9.04
N PHE A 49 -0.13 -20.33 -10.14
CA PHE A 49 -0.52 -19.47 -11.28
C PHE A 49 -1.52 -18.38 -10.89
N GLY A 50 -2.50 -18.68 -10.02
CA GLY A 50 -3.47 -17.69 -9.56
C GLY A 50 -2.80 -16.50 -8.85
N ASP A 51 -1.82 -16.77 -8.00
CA ASP A 51 -1.10 -15.74 -7.25
C ASP A 51 -0.17 -14.94 -8.17
N VAL A 52 0.48 -15.58 -9.16
CA VAL A 52 1.29 -14.88 -10.16
C VAL A 52 0.42 -14.01 -11.08
N ALA A 53 -0.66 -14.57 -11.64
CA ALA A 53 -1.50 -13.90 -12.64
C ALA A 53 -2.33 -12.75 -12.04
N SER A 54 -2.77 -12.87 -10.79
CA SER A 54 -3.55 -11.80 -10.13
C SER A 54 -2.77 -10.49 -9.94
N ASN A 55 -1.43 -10.53 -9.99
CA ASN A 55 -0.59 -9.34 -10.00
C ASN A 55 -0.80 -8.44 -11.23
N THR A 56 -1.41 -8.94 -12.31
CA THR A 56 -1.77 -8.12 -13.47
C THR A 56 -2.67 -6.94 -13.09
N LEU A 57 -3.52 -7.06 -12.07
CA LEU A 57 -4.35 -5.92 -11.65
C LEU A 57 -3.53 -4.78 -11.04
N PHE A 58 -2.48 -5.08 -10.27
CA PHE A 58 -1.52 -4.06 -9.82
C PHE A 58 -0.83 -3.38 -11.01
N LEU A 59 -0.40 -4.18 -11.99
CA LEU A 59 0.27 -3.66 -13.19
C LEU A 59 -0.65 -2.72 -13.98
N VAL A 60 -1.87 -3.15 -14.27
CA VAL A 60 -2.85 -2.37 -15.04
C VAL A 60 -3.19 -1.07 -14.31
N THR A 61 -3.46 -1.14 -13.01
CA THR A 61 -3.82 0.05 -12.22
C THR A 61 -2.65 1.03 -12.05
N GLY A 62 -1.44 0.50 -11.82
CA GLY A 62 -0.21 1.29 -11.77
C GLY A 62 0.08 2.00 -13.09
N LEU A 63 0.08 1.27 -14.21
CA LEU A 63 0.30 1.85 -15.54
C LEU A 63 -0.77 2.88 -15.91
N TRP A 64 -2.04 2.60 -15.61
CA TRP A 64 -3.12 3.55 -15.87
C TRP A 64 -2.96 4.83 -15.05
N GLY A 65 -2.62 4.71 -13.76
CA GLY A 65 -2.34 5.86 -12.91
C GLY A 65 -1.18 6.70 -13.42
N LEU A 66 -0.06 6.07 -13.80
CA LEU A 66 1.11 6.76 -14.37
C LEU A 66 0.76 7.47 -15.69
N ALA A 67 0.07 6.78 -16.61
CA ALA A 67 -0.36 7.35 -17.87
C ALA A 67 -1.31 8.55 -17.66
N PHE A 68 -2.23 8.44 -16.70
CA PHE A 68 -3.13 9.54 -16.35
C PHE A 68 -2.36 10.75 -15.82
N LEU A 69 -1.42 10.57 -14.88
CA LEU A 69 -0.61 11.66 -14.31
C LEU A 69 0.32 12.32 -15.33
N ALA A 70 0.77 11.58 -16.35
CA ALA A 70 1.58 12.10 -17.44
C ALA A 70 0.75 12.92 -18.45
N GLY A 71 -0.51 12.54 -18.68
CA GLY A 71 -1.42 13.17 -19.64
C GLY A 71 -1.91 14.56 -19.23
N LYS A 72 -2.40 15.33 -20.22
CA LYS A 72 -2.92 16.70 -20.03
C LYS A 72 -4.03 16.77 -18.97
N SER A 73 -4.98 15.83 -19.01
CA SER A 73 -6.08 15.77 -18.05
C SER A 73 -5.59 15.58 -16.62
N GLY A 74 -4.58 14.74 -16.39
CA GLY A 74 -4.00 14.55 -15.05
C GLY A 74 -3.24 15.78 -14.56
N GLN A 75 -2.56 16.50 -15.44
CA GLN A 75 -1.85 17.73 -15.07
C GLN A 75 -2.80 18.86 -14.64
N GLN A 76 -4.00 18.92 -15.22
CA GLN A 76 -5.03 19.91 -14.87
C GLN A 76 -5.83 19.56 -13.62
N GLN A 77 -5.69 18.34 -13.11
CA GLN A 77 -6.50 17.80 -12.02
C GLN A 77 -6.00 18.14 -10.62
N PHE A 78 -4.86 18.84 -10.53
CA PHE A 78 -4.26 19.29 -9.28
C PHE A 78 -4.25 20.82 -9.26
N LEU A 79 -4.60 21.41 -8.12
CA LEU A 79 -4.44 22.84 -7.84
C LEU A 79 -2.97 23.26 -8.01
N GLU A 80 -2.06 22.44 -7.49
CA GLU A 80 -0.62 22.64 -7.61
C GLU A 80 0.03 21.44 -8.31
N PRO A 81 0.75 21.62 -9.45
CA PRO A 81 1.30 20.50 -10.23
C PRO A 81 2.20 19.55 -9.44
N ARG A 82 2.82 20.02 -8.34
CA ARG A 82 3.71 19.22 -7.48
C ARG A 82 2.97 18.18 -6.65
N GLU A 83 1.66 18.32 -6.46
CA GLU A 83 0.83 17.37 -5.72
C GLU A 83 0.76 15.98 -6.37
N ARG A 84 1.13 15.87 -7.65
CA ARG A 84 1.17 14.60 -8.37
C ARG A 84 2.29 13.66 -7.92
N TRP A 85 3.36 14.17 -7.30
CA TRP A 85 4.56 13.37 -7.01
C TRP A 85 4.34 12.21 -6.03
N PRO A 86 3.63 12.39 -4.90
CA PRO A 86 3.24 11.27 -4.06
C PRO A 86 2.47 10.18 -4.83
N TYR A 87 1.51 10.58 -5.68
CA TYR A 87 0.72 9.63 -6.47
C TYR A 87 1.54 8.95 -7.58
N PHE A 88 2.51 9.65 -8.17
CA PHE A 88 3.45 9.04 -9.10
C PHE A 88 4.20 7.89 -8.42
N LEU A 89 4.70 8.09 -7.20
CA LEU A 89 5.36 7.02 -6.45
C LEU A 89 4.39 5.91 -6.04
N VAL A 90 3.14 6.23 -5.68
CA VAL A 90 2.09 5.21 -5.44
C VAL A 90 1.91 4.31 -6.66
N PHE A 91 1.73 4.88 -7.85
CA PHE A 91 1.47 4.10 -9.06
C PHE A 91 2.72 3.38 -9.57
N LEU A 92 3.90 3.99 -9.44
CA LEU A 92 5.17 3.30 -9.69
C LEU A 92 5.35 2.12 -8.72
N GLY A 93 5.04 2.30 -7.44
CA GLY A 93 5.04 1.26 -6.42
C GLY A 93 4.11 0.10 -6.78
N LEU A 94 2.93 0.36 -7.35
CA LEU A 94 2.02 -0.70 -7.82
C LEU A 94 2.60 -1.48 -9.00
N VAL A 95 3.21 -0.81 -9.98
CA VAL A 95 3.89 -1.47 -11.10
C VAL A 95 5.03 -2.35 -10.58
N LEU A 96 5.85 -1.81 -9.69
CA LEU A 96 6.95 -2.56 -9.06
C LEU A 96 6.45 -3.73 -8.20
N THR A 97 5.33 -3.55 -7.49
CA THR A 97 4.67 -4.61 -6.70
C THR A 97 4.22 -5.74 -7.61
N ALA A 98 3.65 -5.43 -8.78
CA ALA A 98 3.22 -6.46 -9.73
C ALA A 98 4.38 -7.39 -10.13
N PHE A 99 5.54 -6.83 -10.45
CA PHE A 99 6.71 -7.62 -10.83
C PHE A 99 7.38 -8.31 -9.64
N GLY A 100 7.56 -7.61 -8.52
CA GLY A 100 8.18 -8.13 -7.33
C GLY A 100 7.40 -9.27 -6.68
N SER A 101 6.07 -9.10 -6.59
CA SER A 101 5.14 -10.11 -6.11
C SER A 101 5.09 -11.31 -7.04
N ALA A 102 4.97 -11.10 -8.37
CA ALA A 102 5.02 -12.20 -9.32
C ALA A 102 6.33 -13.00 -9.21
N TYR A 103 7.48 -12.32 -9.08
CA TYR A 103 8.78 -12.96 -8.89
C TYR A 103 8.83 -13.81 -7.61
N TYR A 104 8.29 -13.30 -6.50
CA TYR A 104 8.15 -14.06 -5.26
C TYR A 104 7.26 -15.29 -5.43
N HIS A 105 6.10 -15.14 -6.07
CA HIS A 105 5.14 -16.24 -6.23
C HIS A 105 5.60 -17.35 -7.18
N LEU A 106 6.53 -17.07 -8.09
CA LEU A 106 7.13 -18.10 -8.93
C LEU A 106 7.93 -19.15 -8.14
N ALA A 107 8.56 -18.75 -7.03
CA ALA A 107 9.35 -19.63 -6.18
C ALA A 107 9.43 -19.05 -4.76
N PRO A 108 8.41 -19.24 -3.92
CA PRO A 108 8.27 -18.52 -2.66
C PRO A 108 9.39 -18.81 -1.65
N ASP A 109 10.09 -17.77 -1.21
CA ASP A 109 11.07 -17.80 -0.12
C ASP A 109 11.28 -16.38 0.46
N ASN A 110 12.04 -16.28 1.55
CA ASN A 110 12.31 -14.99 2.22
C ASN A 110 13.12 -14.00 1.37
N GLU A 111 14.05 -14.49 0.56
CA GLU A 111 14.92 -13.65 -0.29
C GLU A 111 14.09 -12.96 -1.38
N ARG A 112 13.16 -13.69 -1.98
CA ARG A 112 12.26 -13.18 -3.00
C ARG A 112 11.12 -12.35 -2.40
N LEU A 113 10.68 -12.65 -1.19
CA LEU A 113 9.67 -11.88 -0.47
C LEU A 113 10.09 -10.42 -0.21
N VAL A 114 11.39 -10.13 -0.15
CA VAL A 114 11.90 -8.74 -0.12
C VAL A 114 11.39 -7.94 -1.32
N TRP A 115 11.38 -8.54 -2.50
CA TRP A 115 10.97 -7.89 -3.76
C TRP A 115 9.46 -7.70 -3.85
N ASP A 116 8.65 -8.48 -3.15
CA ASP A 116 7.22 -8.22 -2.97
C ASP A 116 6.99 -7.04 -2.01
N ARG A 117 7.66 -7.07 -0.85
CA ARG A 117 7.42 -6.10 0.23
C ARG A 117 7.97 -4.70 -0.02
N LEU A 118 9.17 -4.60 -0.62
CA LEU A 118 9.84 -3.32 -0.81
C LEU A 118 8.99 -2.38 -1.69
N PRO A 119 8.49 -2.79 -2.86
CA PRO A 119 7.55 -1.99 -3.65
C PRO A 119 6.27 -1.60 -2.93
N MET A 120 5.69 -2.49 -2.10
CA MET A 120 4.49 -2.15 -1.31
C MET A 120 4.76 -0.95 -0.38
N THR A 121 5.97 -0.81 0.17
CA THR A 121 6.28 0.36 1.00
C THR A 121 6.36 1.67 0.21
N ILE A 122 6.72 1.58 -1.08
CA ILE A 122 6.68 2.69 -2.06
C ILE A 122 5.22 2.99 -2.49
N VAL A 123 4.25 2.16 -2.13
CA VAL A 123 2.82 2.50 -2.22
C VAL A 123 2.37 3.18 -0.93
N PHE A 124 2.56 2.53 0.22
CA PHE A 124 1.98 2.97 1.49
C PHE A 124 2.48 4.33 1.95
N MET A 125 3.80 4.54 1.96
CA MET A 125 4.39 5.75 2.53
C MET A 125 4.20 6.98 1.65
N PRO A 126 4.31 6.88 0.31
CA PRO A 126 3.87 7.93 -0.58
C PRO A 126 2.38 8.24 -0.50
N LEU A 127 1.51 7.26 -0.28
CA LEU A 127 0.09 7.52 -0.04
C LEU A 127 -0.10 8.37 1.23
N VAL A 128 0.58 8.07 2.33
CA VAL A 128 0.54 8.90 3.55
C VAL A 128 1.03 10.33 3.26
N ALA A 129 2.13 10.48 2.51
CA ALA A 129 2.62 11.80 2.10
C ALA A 129 1.57 12.57 1.27
N ALA A 130 0.85 11.88 0.37
CA ALA A 130 -0.25 12.45 -0.40
C ALA A 130 -1.38 12.97 0.51
N LEU A 131 -1.75 12.21 1.54
CA LEU A 131 -2.74 12.64 2.54
C LEU A 131 -2.28 13.90 3.28
N ILE A 132 -0.99 14.00 3.64
CA ILE A 132 -0.46 15.20 4.29
C ILE A 132 -0.46 16.40 3.33
N VAL A 133 -0.10 16.19 2.06
CA VAL A 133 -0.19 17.22 1.01
C VAL A 133 -1.62 17.74 0.87
N GLU A 134 -2.60 16.84 0.83
CA GLU A 134 -4.00 17.19 0.58
C GLU A 134 -4.77 17.65 1.82
N ARG A 135 -4.35 17.31 3.04
CA ARG A 135 -5.13 17.59 4.27
C ARG A 135 -4.47 18.56 5.23
N VAL A 136 -3.16 18.73 5.13
CA VAL A 136 -2.36 19.49 6.10
C VAL A 136 -1.60 20.62 5.41
N SER A 137 -0.66 20.28 4.54
CA SER A 137 0.22 21.25 3.86
C SER A 137 0.97 20.60 2.72
N LEU A 138 0.89 21.22 1.53
CA LEU A 138 1.68 20.86 0.36
C LEU A 138 3.18 20.78 0.68
N ARG A 139 3.73 21.82 1.32
CA ARG A 139 5.17 21.92 1.61
C ARG A 139 5.64 20.80 2.52
N ARG A 140 4.91 20.54 3.62
CA ARG A 140 5.27 19.50 4.59
C ARG A 140 5.13 18.11 3.99
N GLY A 141 4.04 17.84 3.28
CA GLY A 141 3.82 16.53 2.67
C GLY A 141 4.88 16.18 1.62
N LEU A 142 5.28 17.15 0.78
CA LEU A 142 6.36 16.93 -0.19
C LEU A 142 7.74 16.78 0.45
N TRP A 143 8.03 17.50 1.53
CA TRP A 143 9.27 17.31 2.29
C TRP A 143 9.32 15.95 2.99
N LEU A 144 8.17 15.49 3.52
CA LEU A 144 8.04 14.19 4.15
C LEU A 144 8.02 13.02 3.16
N LEU A 145 7.71 13.24 1.88
CA LEU A 145 7.65 12.19 0.87
C LEU A 145 8.93 11.31 0.82
N PRO A 146 10.15 11.87 0.65
CA PRO A 146 11.36 11.05 0.67
C PRO A 146 11.63 10.42 2.04
N VAL A 147 11.30 11.12 3.14
CA VAL A 147 11.52 10.62 4.51
C VAL A 147 10.64 9.41 4.80
N LEU A 148 9.34 9.51 4.54
CA LEU A 148 8.38 8.42 4.74
C LEU A 148 8.71 7.23 3.82
N SER A 149 9.07 7.49 2.56
CA SER A 149 9.48 6.42 1.64
C SER A 149 10.73 5.68 2.14
N ALA A 150 11.73 6.41 2.64
CA ALA A 150 12.92 5.83 3.23
C ALA A 150 12.59 5.00 4.49
N ILE A 151 11.70 5.48 5.36
CA ILE A 151 11.21 4.71 6.53
C ILE A 151 10.59 3.39 6.08
N GLY A 152 9.75 3.42 5.05
CA GLY A 152 9.16 2.22 4.45
C GLY A 152 10.22 1.23 3.96
N ILE A 153 11.15 1.68 3.11
CA ILE A 153 12.22 0.84 2.56
C ILE A 153 13.10 0.26 3.68
N CYS A 154 13.53 1.11 4.62
CA CYS A 154 14.34 0.68 5.77
C CYS A 154 13.63 -0.37 6.62
N SER A 155 12.30 -0.34 6.72
CA SER A 155 11.55 -1.37 7.47
C SER A 155 11.68 -2.76 6.87
N VAL A 156 11.74 -2.87 5.54
CA VAL A 156 11.93 -4.15 4.84
C VAL A 156 13.39 -4.59 4.90
N ILE A 157 14.34 -3.67 4.69
CA ILE A 157 15.78 -3.96 4.80
C ILE A 157 16.11 -4.44 6.21
N GLN A 158 15.60 -3.75 7.25
CA GLN A 158 15.81 -4.15 8.63
C GLN A 158 15.27 -5.55 8.89
N TRP A 159 14.03 -5.83 8.48
CA TRP A 159 13.46 -7.17 8.61
C TRP A 159 14.35 -8.22 7.94
N HIS A 160 14.71 -8.01 6.69
CA HIS A 160 15.52 -8.96 5.91
C HIS A 160 16.89 -9.23 6.53
N LEU A 161 17.62 -8.19 6.94
CA LEU A 161 18.89 -8.34 7.63
C LEU A 161 18.72 -9.12 8.94
N THR A 162 17.67 -8.85 9.71
CA THR A 162 17.43 -9.61 10.95
C THR A 162 17.04 -11.06 10.72
N GLU A 163 16.30 -11.38 9.66
CA GLU A 163 15.99 -12.76 9.26
C GLU A 163 17.26 -13.54 8.93
N GLN A 164 18.16 -12.96 8.13
CA GLN A 164 19.42 -13.60 7.75
C GLN A 164 20.31 -13.95 8.95
N HIS A 165 20.21 -13.20 10.05
CA HIS A 165 20.92 -13.46 11.30
C HIS A 165 20.15 -14.36 12.28
N GLY A 166 19.02 -14.97 11.87
CA GLY A 166 18.19 -15.82 12.72
C GLY A 166 17.46 -15.07 13.84
N ARG A 167 17.32 -13.74 13.72
CA ARG A 167 16.69 -12.85 14.71
C ARG A 167 15.56 -12.02 14.09
N GLY A 168 14.85 -12.60 13.13
CA GLY A 168 13.79 -11.97 12.35
C GLY A 168 12.86 -11.07 13.16
N ASP A 169 12.64 -9.85 12.67
CA ASP A 169 11.76 -8.88 13.32
C ASP A 169 10.88 -8.14 12.29
N LEU A 170 9.62 -8.55 12.21
CA LEU A 170 8.60 -7.96 11.33
C LEU A 170 7.93 -6.70 11.90
N ARG A 171 8.17 -6.35 13.17
CA ARG A 171 7.36 -5.34 13.87
C ARG A 171 7.42 -3.98 13.20
N PHE A 172 8.59 -3.58 12.69
CA PHE A 172 8.75 -2.30 12.02
C PHE A 172 7.99 -2.26 10.67
N TYR A 173 8.09 -3.32 9.86
CA TYR A 173 7.35 -3.44 8.60
C TYR A 173 5.82 -3.49 8.83
N LEU A 174 5.37 -4.19 9.88
CA LEU A 174 3.95 -4.22 10.25
C LEU A 174 3.47 -2.85 10.74
N ALA A 175 4.29 -2.14 11.54
CA ALA A 175 4.01 -0.79 11.99
C ALA A 175 3.81 0.18 10.81
N VAL A 176 4.65 0.10 9.76
CA VAL A 176 4.50 0.88 8.53
C VAL A 176 3.14 0.64 7.86
N GLN A 177 2.71 -0.62 7.76
CA GLN A 177 1.41 -0.97 7.17
C GLN A 177 0.24 -0.46 8.02
N VAL A 178 0.25 -0.73 9.32
CA VAL A 178 -0.82 -0.29 10.25
C VAL A 178 -0.90 1.23 10.25
N TYR A 179 0.23 1.92 10.32
CA TYR A 179 0.29 3.38 10.27
C TYR A 179 -0.34 3.93 8.98
N ALA A 180 -0.05 3.33 7.81
CA ALA A 180 -0.61 3.78 6.54
C ALA A 180 -2.14 3.67 6.50
N VAL A 181 -2.71 2.58 7.05
CA VAL A 181 -4.16 2.41 7.14
C VAL A 181 -4.78 3.41 8.11
N LEU A 182 -4.20 3.59 9.30
CA LEU A 182 -4.70 4.57 10.28
C LEU A 182 -4.59 6.01 9.75
N ALA A 183 -3.56 6.31 8.97
CA ALA A 183 -3.38 7.59 8.30
C ALA A 183 -4.51 7.89 7.30
N LEU A 184 -5.06 6.89 6.60
CA LEU A 184 -6.24 7.06 5.74
C LEU A 184 -7.46 7.51 6.56
N PHE A 185 -7.70 6.87 7.70
CA PHE A 185 -8.81 7.26 8.59
C PHE A 185 -8.59 8.65 9.20
N ALA A 186 -7.36 8.95 9.62
CA ALA A 186 -7.00 10.27 10.14
C ALA A 186 -7.25 11.39 9.11
N ALA A 187 -6.93 11.14 7.84
CA ALA A 187 -7.14 12.10 6.76
C ALA A 187 -8.61 12.47 6.54
N LEU A 188 -9.55 11.56 6.87
CA LEU A 188 -11.00 11.82 6.79
C LEU A 188 -11.51 12.77 7.87
N LEU A 189 -10.79 12.89 8.99
CA LEU A 189 -11.11 13.82 10.09
C LEU A 189 -10.66 15.26 9.80
N LEU A 190 -9.87 15.44 8.73
CA LEU A 190 -9.27 16.70 8.34
C LEU A 190 -9.97 17.31 7.12
N PRO A 191 -10.02 18.65 7.02
CA PRO A 191 -10.57 19.33 5.86
C PRO A 191 -9.90 18.88 4.57
N ALA A 192 -10.72 18.54 3.57
CA ALA A 192 -10.26 18.14 2.25
C ALA A 192 -10.01 19.35 1.34
N ARG A 193 -9.01 19.27 0.46
CA ARG A 193 -8.82 20.23 -0.65
C ARG A 193 -9.64 19.87 -1.89
N TYR A 194 -9.98 18.59 -2.01
CA TYR A 194 -10.71 18.04 -3.16
C TYR A 194 -11.94 17.26 -2.73
N THR A 195 -12.95 17.21 -3.60
CA THR A 195 -14.07 16.27 -3.50
C THR A 195 -13.57 14.82 -3.60
N ARG A 196 -14.48 13.85 -3.44
CA ARG A 196 -14.16 12.40 -3.47
C ARG A 196 -13.25 11.92 -2.33
N GLY A 197 -13.06 12.72 -1.28
CA GLY A 197 -12.29 12.30 -0.10
C GLY A 197 -12.80 11.03 0.57
N SER A 198 -14.09 10.71 0.43
CA SER A 198 -14.69 9.45 0.93
C SER A 198 -14.22 8.21 0.16
N ASP A 199 -13.65 8.33 -1.04
CA ASP A 199 -13.08 7.19 -1.78
C ASP A 199 -11.89 6.57 -1.02
N LEU A 200 -11.27 7.30 -0.09
CA LEU A 200 -10.26 6.75 0.83
C LEU A 200 -10.84 5.62 1.73
N LEU A 201 -12.13 5.64 2.05
CA LEU A 201 -12.79 4.53 2.76
C LEU A 201 -12.85 3.27 1.90
N LEU A 202 -13.05 3.41 0.59
CA LEU A 202 -13.02 2.28 -0.34
C LEU A 202 -11.59 1.73 -0.45
N VAL A 203 -10.59 2.61 -0.56
CA VAL A 203 -9.17 2.20 -0.57
C VAL A 203 -8.82 1.43 0.70
N ALA A 204 -9.19 1.95 1.88
CA ALA A 204 -8.99 1.27 3.16
C ALA A 204 -9.76 -0.06 3.22
N GLY A 205 -11.02 -0.08 2.79
CA GLY A 205 -11.87 -1.27 2.79
C GLY A 205 -11.32 -2.38 1.91
N PHE A 206 -10.85 -2.08 0.70
CA PHE A 206 -10.22 -3.05 -0.19
C PHE A 206 -8.90 -3.59 0.36
N TYR A 207 -8.10 -2.75 1.04
CA TYR A 207 -6.88 -3.21 1.70
C TYR A 207 -7.18 -4.12 2.91
N VAL A 208 -8.17 -3.76 3.74
CA VAL A 208 -8.63 -4.62 4.85
C VAL A 208 -9.17 -5.94 4.32
N LEU A 209 -9.97 -5.90 3.25
CA LEU A 209 -10.46 -7.10 2.56
C LEU A 209 -9.29 -7.96 2.08
N ALA A 210 -8.24 -7.36 1.51
CA ALA A 210 -7.05 -8.10 1.10
C ALA A 210 -6.38 -8.85 2.27
N LYS A 211 -6.28 -8.23 3.46
CA LYS A 211 -5.73 -8.90 4.66
C LYS A 211 -6.63 -10.01 5.19
N ILE A 212 -7.95 -9.86 5.09
CA ILE A 212 -8.91 -10.93 5.41
C ILE A 212 -8.72 -12.11 4.45
N CYS A 213 -8.67 -11.85 3.14
CA CYS A 213 -8.46 -12.89 2.13
C CYS A 213 -7.09 -13.58 2.28
N GLU A 214 -6.02 -12.84 2.61
CA GLU A 214 -4.70 -13.39 2.92
C GLU A 214 -4.75 -14.36 4.12
N THR A 215 -5.48 -13.99 5.17
CA THR A 215 -5.60 -14.81 6.38
C THR A 215 -6.48 -16.05 6.14
N ALA A 216 -7.47 -15.92 5.26
CA ALA A 216 -8.42 -16.96 4.91
C ALA A 216 -8.03 -17.75 3.65
N ASP A 217 -6.74 -17.78 3.28
CA ASP A 217 -6.27 -18.33 2.00
C ASP A 217 -6.78 -19.75 1.74
N HIS A 218 -6.48 -20.66 2.68
CA HIS A 218 -6.87 -22.07 2.60
C HIS A 218 -8.38 -22.27 2.77
N GLN A 219 -9.03 -21.48 3.62
CA GLN A 219 -10.47 -21.55 3.87
C GLN A 219 -11.28 -21.14 2.63
N ILE A 220 -10.85 -20.09 1.92
CA ILE A 220 -11.50 -19.66 0.69
C ILE A 220 -11.29 -20.71 -0.40
N PHE A 221 -10.07 -21.24 -0.52
CA PHE A 221 -9.77 -22.23 -1.53
C PHE A 221 -10.55 -23.53 -1.33
N SER A 222 -10.77 -23.97 -0.08
CA SER A 222 -11.44 -25.25 0.22
C SER A 222 -12.92 -25.30 -0.14
N VAL A 223 -13.61 -24.15 -0.26
CA VAL A 223 -15.06 -24.11 -0.59
C VAL A 223 -15.35 -24.64 -1.99
N GLY A 224 -14.43 -24.46 -2.95
CA GLY A 224 -14.66 -24.86 -4.34
C GLY A 224 -13.43 -25.04 -5.20
N HIS A 225 -12.23 -24.80 -4.68
CA HIS A 225 -10.95 -24.95 -5.38
C HIS A 225 -10.87 -24.14 -6.69
N ILE A 226 -11.62 -23.04 -6.79
CA ILE A 226 -11.63 -22.17 -7.98
C ILE A 226 -10.56 -21.08 -7.83
N VAL A 227 -10.61 -20.32 -6.74
CA VAL A 227 -9.72 -19.20 -6.44
C VAL A 227 -9.27 -19.26 -4.99
N SER A 228 -8.00 -18.95 -4.73
CA SER A 228 -7.43 -18.89 -3.39
C SER A 228 -7.69 -17.53 -2.73
N GLY A 229 -7.63 -17.47 -1.40
CA GLY A 229 -7.71 -16.18 -0.72
C GLY A 229 -6.51 -15.29 -1.03
N HIS A 230 -5.33 -15.85 -1.29
CA HIS A 230 -4.14 -15.09 -1.68
C HIS A 230 -4.27 -14.46 -3.07
N THR A 231 -4.90 -15.16 -4.02
CA THR A 231 -5.30 -14.58 -5.31
C THR A 231 -6.29 -13.43 -5.10
N LEU A 232 -7.32 -13.61 -4.26
CA LEU A 232 -8.28 -12.54 -3.93
C LEU A 232 -7.65 -11.37 -3.17
N LYS A 233 -6.60 -11.60 -2.37
CA LYS A 233 -5.80 -10.55 -1.72
C LYS A 233 -5.19 -9.64 -2.78
N HIS A 234 -4.51 -10.19 -3.80
CA HIS A 234 -3.91 -9.39 -4.87
C HIS A 234 -4.96 -8.60 -5.64
N LEU A 235 -6.09 -9.24 -5.99
CA LEU A 235 -7.16 -8.56 -6.71
C LEU A 235 -7.80 -7.44 -5.86
N SER A 236 -8.00 -7.67 -4.56
CA SER A 236 -8.55 -6.65 -3.66
C SER A 236 -7.60 -5.47 -3.48
N ALA A 237 -6.32 -5.73 -3.24
CA ALA A 237 -5.32 -4.68 -3.11
C ALA A 237 -5.09 -3.91 -4.44
N GLY A 238 -5.13 -4.60 -5.59
CA GLY A 238 -5.10 -3.96 -6.91
C GLY A 238 -6.34 -3.08 -7.15
N ALA A 239 -7.51 -3.52 -6.72
CA ALA A 239 -8.74 -2.72 -6.77
C ALA A 239 -8.65 -1.46 -5.90
N ALA A 240 -7.93 -1.48 -4.77
CA ALA A 240 -7.62 -0.27 -4.01
C ALA A 240 -6.85 0.76 -4.87
N GLY A 241 -5.87 0.29 -5.65
CA GLY A 241 -5.14 1.11 -6.64
C GLY A 241 -6.05 1.74 -7.70
N PHE A 242 -7.00 0.97 -8.24
CA PHE A 242 -8.05 1.48 -9.14
C PHE A 242 -8.85 2.62 -8.51
N TRP A 243 -9.25 2.47 -7.24
CA TRP A 243 -10.00 3.52 -6.54
C TRP A 243 -9.17 4.78 -6.30
N ILE A 244 -7.86 4.67 -6.11
CA ILE A 244 -6.96 5.83 -6.08
C ILE A 244 -6.96 6.54 -7.44
N VAL A 245 -6.79 5.81 -8.56
CA VAL A 245 -6.84 6.41 -9.91
C VAL A 245 -8.17 7.12 -10.14
N ARG A 246 -9.29 6.44 -9.85
CA ARG A 246 -10.64 6.99 -10.01
C ARG A 246 -10.87 8.23 -9.15
N MET A 247 -10.42 8.20 -7.89
CA MET A 247 -10.52 9.34 -6.97
C MET A 247 -9.84 10.56 -7.59
N ILE A 248 -8.59 10.40 -8.07
CA ILE A 248 -7.85 11.50 -8.72
C ILE A 248 -8.57 11.95 -9.98
N GLN A 249 -9.01 11.05 -10.86
CA GLN A 249 -9.70 11.39 -12.11
C GLN A 249 -11.01 12.16 -11.93
N LYS A 250 -11.75 11.89 -10.86
CA LYS A 250 -13.11 12.42 -10.66
C LYS A 250 -13.20 13.52 -9.61
N ARG A 251 -12.13 13.80 -8.87
CA ARG A 251 -12.14 14.86 -7.86
C ARG A 251 -12.29 16.23 -8.52
N GLN A 252 -12.71 17.20 -7.73
CA GLN A 252 -12.77 18.62 -8.09
C GLN A 252 -12.27 19.40 -6.88
N PRO A 253 -11.56 20.52 -7.06
CA PRO A 253 -11.24 21.40 -5.94
C PRO A 253 -12.53 21.88 -5.25
N PHE A 254 -12.51 22.02 -3.92
CA PHE A 254 -13.57 22.76 -3.24
C PHE A 254 -13.46 24.25 -3.57
N ALA A 255 -14.60 24.92 -3.79
CA ALA A 255 -14.64 26.35 -4.10
C ALA A 255 -13.93 27.18 -3.02
N GLY A 256 -13.07 28.12 -3.44
CA GLY A 256 -12.34 29.01 -2.54
C GLY A 256 -10.98 28.51 -2.04
N GLN A 257 -10.38 27.52 -2.71
CA GLN A 257 -9.00 27.05 -2.46
C GLN A 257 -8.09 27.23 -3.66
#